data_AF-I3ZCI4-F1
#
_entry.id   AF-I3ZCI4-F1
#
_cell.length_a   1.000
_cell.length_b   1.000
_cell.length_c   1.000
_cell.angle_alpha   90.00
_cell.angle_beta   90.00
_cell.angle_gamma   90.00
#
_symmetry.space_group_name_H-M   'P 1'
#
loop_
_entity.id
_entity.type
_entity.pdbx_description
1 polymer ?
#
loop_
_entity_poly.entity_id
_entity_poly.type
_entity_poly.pdbx_seq_one_letter_code
_entity_poly.pdbx_strand_id
1 'polypeptide(L)'
;MWDCGGKLRRRRYFCIEWTMTVAVKGKNSVRITPLIALAAQVVALDAAMLVAVTGAEVGAVHKLRTSTRRVEAQMRLLEMLSTGAKPIRLPDYAAEAKAVRRRLMKVRRAAGVVRDLDVQTTIIRMDAPSKSAVHRDSPGDIMRRQAKKLRKYLEDERDREAVKLQIVLHAQVEKLAADLQALEHALKSPREVTATEASLSARLQGWFAEQTTALIRQKKMKGPSAEANEQYSVAMLDEDELHTVRKAAKLCRYVAESAPEGSATHALAVRFESMQEAGGRWHDWLLLEQLSRHFHGKDAELTVRYGKHRDAALEDYRLRLSELMPTAA
;
A
#
# COMPACT_ATOMS: atom_id res chain seq x y z
N MET A 1 -15.44 39.92 -13.43
CA MET A 1 -16.28 39.08 -14.31
C MET A 1 -15.32 38.18 -15.08
N TRP A 2 -14.96 37.03 -14.50
CA TRP A 2 -14.06 36.05 -15.11
C TRP A 2 -14.91 34.83 -15.47
N ASP A 3 -15.12 34.64 -16.76
CA ASP A 3 -15.90 33.55 -17.33
C ASP A 3 -15.04 32.28 -17.36
N CYS A 4 -15.16 31.45 -16.32
CA CYS A 4 -14.57 30.11 -16.26
C CYS A 4 -15.54 29.06 -16.85
N GLY A 5 -15.91 29.23 -18.12
CA GLY A 5 -16.70 28.28 -18.89
C GLY A 5 -15.93 27.01 -19.29
N GLY A 6 -15.48 26.22 -18.31
CA GLY A 6 -14.89 24.91 -18.54
C GLY A 6 -15.95 23.88 -18.94
N LYS A 7 -16.10 23.63 -20.25
CA LYS A 7 -16.93 22.53 -20.78
C LYS A 7 -16.42 21.18 -20.23
N LEU A 8 -17.01 20.70 -19.13
CA LEU A 8 -16.93 19.30 -18.72
C LEU A 8 -17.53 18.44 -19.84
N ARG A 9 -16.68 17.94 -20.74
CA ARG A 9 -17.06 16.90 -21.70
C ARG A 9 -17.55 15.71 -20.89
N ARG A 10 -18.86 15.44 -20.93
CA ARG A 10 -19.44 14.20 -20.41
C ARG A 10 -18.68 13.03 -21.04
N ARG A 11 -17.79 12.39 -20.25
CA ARG A 11 -17.12 11.17 -20.67
C ARG A 11 -18.21 10.12 -20.84
N ARG A 12 -18.43 9.68 -22.09
CA ARG A 12 -19.22 8.48 -22.36
C ARG A 12 -18.41 7.31 -21.81
N TYR A 13 -18.71 6.92 -20.58
CA TYR A 13 -18.30 5.62 -20.08
C TYR A 13 -19.01 4.59 -20.97
N PHE A 14 -18.24 3.91 -21.83
CA PHE A 14 -18.72 2.71 -22.49
C PHE A 14 -19.05 1.72 -21.37
N CYS A 15 -20.35 1.55 -21.11
CA CYS A 15 -20.85 0.52 -20.23
C CYS A 15 -20.67 -0.80 -20.98
N ILE A 16 -19.46 -1.39 -20.90
CA ILE A 16 -19.27 -2.77 -21.30
C ILE A 16 -19.98 -3.58 -20.22
N GLU A 17 -21.11 -4.20 -20.55
CA GLU A 17 -21.79 -5.14 -19.66
C GLU A 17 -20.88 -6.36 -19.44
N TRP A 18 -20.10 -6.32 -18.37
CA TRP A 18 -19.39 -7.50 -17.86
C TRP A 18 -20.38 -8.28 -17.00
N THR A 19 -21.05 -9.27 -17.60
CA THR A 19 -21.95 -10.19 -16.89
C THR A 19 -21.22 -10.84 -15.71
N MET A 20 -21.73 -10.59 -14.50
CA MET A 20 -21.25 -11.21 -13.27
C MET A 20 -21.45 -12.73 -13.31
N THR A 21 -20.41 -13.44 -12.91
CA THR A 21 -20.27 -14.89 -12.95
C THR A 21 -21.38 -15.60 -12.17
N VAL A 22 -22.19 -16.41 -12.86
CA VAL A 22 -23.17 -17.32 -12.27
C VAL A 22 -22.42 -18.52 -11.67
N ALA A 23 -22.57 -18.73 -10.35
CA ALA A 23 -21.97 -19.87 -9.65
C ALA A 23 -22.68 -21.18 -10.05
N VAL A 24 -22.10 -21.93 -10.98
CA VAL A 24 -22.55 -23.28 -11.32
C VAL A 24 -22.04 -24.26 -10.25
N LYS A 25 -22.96 -24.95 -9.55
CA LYS A 25 -22.68 -26.05 -8.63
C LYS A 25 -22.02 -27.23 -9.37
N GLY A 26 -20.70 -27.20 -9.43
CA GLY A 26 -19.82 -28.31 -9.81
C GLY A 26 -18.46 -28.06 -9.14
N LYS A 27 -17.56 -29.06 -9.10
CA LYS A 27 -16.16 -28.90 -8.65
C LYS A 27 -15.35 -28.00 -9.61
N ASN A 28 -15.89 -26.83 -9.95
CA ASN A 28 -15.24 -25.82 -10.77
C ASN A 28 -14.24 -25.11 -9.89
N SER A 29 -12.97 -25.45 -10.07
CA SER A 29 -11.84 -24.67 -9.58
C SER A 29 -12.09 -23.19 -9.88
N VAL A 30 -12.10 -22.35 -8.85
CA VAL A 30 -12.30 -20.92 -8.99
C VAL A 30 -11.22 -20.37 -9.92
N ARG A 31 -11.67 -19.71 -11.00
CA ARG A 31 -10.79 -19.05 -11.96
C ARG A 31 -10.74 -17.57 -11.66
N ILE A 32 -9.52 -17.04 -11.61
CA ILE A 32 -9.25 -15.62 -11.45
C ILE A 32 -8.92 -15.07 -12.84
N THR A 33 -9.53 -13.95 -13.20
CA THR A 33 -9.36 -13.29 -14.49
C THR A 33 -8.66 -11.94 -14.28
N PRO A 34 -7.31 -11.89 -14.31
CA PRO A 34 -6.54 -10.70 -13.95
C PRO A 34 -6.90 -9.44 -14.75
N LEU A 35 -7.31 -9.60 -16.01
CA LEU A 35 -7.72 -8.48 -16.86
C LEU A 35 -9.04 -7.85 -16.40
N ILE A 36 -10.00 -8.66 -15.93
CA ILE A 36 -11.25 -8.16 -15.34
C ILE A 36 -10.95 -7.45 -14.02
N ALA A 37 -10.09 -8.04 -13.19
CA ALA A 37 -9.66 -7.41 -11.94
C ALA A 37 -8.97 -6.06 -12.19
N LEU A 38 -8.06 -5.98 -13.18
CA LEU A 38 -7.42 -4.73 -13.59
C LEU A 38 -8.44 -3.68 -14.03
N ALA A 39 -9.39 -4.05 -14.90
CA ALA A 39 -10.44 -3.14 -15.38
C ALA A 39 -11.28 -2.59 -14.21
N ALA A 40 -11.67 -3.44 -13.27
CA ALA A 40 -12.40 -3.00 -12.06
C ALA A 40 -11.58 -2.02 -11.21
N GLN A 41 -10.27 -2.25 -11.05
CA GLN A 41 -9.39 -1.34 -10.32
C GLN A 41 -9.17 -0.01 -11.05
N VAL A 42 -9.17 -0.01 -12.38
CA VAL A 42 -9.10 1.22 -13.19
C VAL A 42 -10.36 2.07 -12.98
N VAL A 43 -11.54 1.47 -12.99
CA VAL A 43 -12.80 2.18 -12.67
C VAL A 43 -12.77 2.75 -11.25
N ALA A 44 -12.30 1.96 -10.27
CA ALA A 44 -12.18 2.42 -8.88
C ALA A 44 -11.15 3.57 -8.72
N LEU A 45 -10.09 3.57 -9.52
CA LEU A 45 -9.11 4.65 -9.56
C LEU A 45 -9.71 5.92 -10.18
N ASP A 46 -10.40 5.82 -11.31
CA ASP A 46 -11.06 6.96 -11.95
C ASP A 46 -12.04 7.63 -10.99
N ALA A 47 -12.88 6.85 -10.30
CA ALA A 47 -13.79 7.37 -9.30
C ALA A 47 -13.05 8.05 -8.13
N ALA A 48 -11.96 7.46 -7.64
CA ALA A 48 -11.15 8.05 -6.56
C ALA A 48 -10.46 9.34 -7.00
N MET A 49 -9.99 9.43 -8.25
CA MET A 49 -9.38 10.63 -8.81
C MET A 49 -10.39 11.76 -8.95
N LEU A 50 -11.60 11.47 -9.43
CA LEU A 50 -12.65 12.49 -9.56
C LEU A 50 -12.99 13.13 -8.21
N VAL A 51 -13.14 12.33 -7.15
CA VAL A 51 -13.38 12.84 -5.79
C VAL A 51 -12.16 13.61 -5.28
N ALA A 52 -10.94 13.09 -5.50
CA ALA A 52 -9.74 13.73 -5.00
C ALA A 52 -9.40 15.05 -5.73
N VAL A 53 -9.87 15.24 -6.97
CA VAL A 53 -9.71 16.50 -7.74
C VAL A 53 -10.60 17.62 -7.18
N THR A 54 -11.73 17.30 -6.56
CA THR A 54 -12.60 18.33 -5.95
C THR A 54 -12.11 18.74 -4.56
N GLY A 55 -11.33 17.91 -3.89
CA GLY A 55 -10.80 18.19 -2.57
C GLY A 55 -9.86 17.10 -2.06
N ALA A 56 -8.91 17.50 -1.21
CA ALA A 56 -7.95 16.59 -0.59
C ALA A 56 -8.42 16.15 0.80
N GLU A 57 -9.66 15.69 0.95
CA GLU A 57 -10.15 15.17 2.24
C GLU A 57 -9.45 13.86 2.59
N VAL A 58 -9.32 13.56 3.89
CA VAL A 58 -8.61 12.37 4.39
C VAL A 58 -9.09 11.09 3.71
N GLY A 59 -10.42 10.91 3.59
CA GLY A 59 -11.02 9.75 2.93
C GLY A 59 -10.72 9.69 1.43
N ALA A 60 -10.80 10.83 0.73
CA ALA A 60 -10.51 10.92 -0.70
C ALA A 60 -9.04 10.60 -1.02
N VAL A 61 -8.10 11.19 -0.26
CA VAL A 61 -6.66 10.95 -0.40
C VAL A 61 -6.33 9.49 -0.10
N HIS A 62 -6.93 8.91 0.95
CA HIS A 62 -6.75 7.51 1.28
C HIS A 62 -7.22 6.59 0.15
N LYS A 63 -8.44 6.81 -0.37
CA LYS A 63 -9.01 6.01 -1.47
C LYS A 63 -8.16 6.12 -2.73
N LEU A 64 -7.71 7.32 -3.09
CA LEU A 64 -6.81 7.56 -4.22
C LEU A 64 -5.49 6.78 -4.08
N ARG A 65 -4.83 6.84 -2.93
CA ARG A 65 -3.57 6.11 -2.68
C ARG A 65 -3.76 4.59 -2.70
N THR A 66 -4.90 4.10 -2.22
CA THR A 66 -5.21 2.67 -2.26
C THR A 66 -5.53 2.21 -3.69
N SER A 67 -6.39 2.90 -4.44
CA SER A 67 -6.72 2.54 -5.82
C SER A 67 -5.50 2.59 -6.75
N THR A 68 -4.63 3.59 -6.62
CA THR A 68 -3.38 3.66 -7.41
C THR A 68 -2.48 2.44 -7.17
N ARG A 69 -2.31 2.03 -5.89
CA ARG A 69 -1.54 0.83 -5.55
C ARG A 69 -2.18 -0.46 -6.04
N ARG A 70 -3.52 -0.56 -6.03
CA ARG A 70 -4.24 -1.73 -6.55
C ARG A 70 -4.05 -1.89 -8.06
N VAL A 71 -4.09 -0.80 -8.83
CA VAL A 71 -3.77 -0.84 -10.28
C VAL A 71 -2.32 -1.28 -10.50
N GLU A 72 -1.35 -0.69 -9.78
CA GLU A 72 0.06 -1.12 -9.84
C GLU A 72 0.21 -2.63 -9.53
N ALA A 73 -0.53 -3.14 -8.55
CA ALA A 73 -0.51 -4.54 -8.16
C ALA A 73 -1.06 -5.47 -9.25
N GLN A 74 -2.17 -5.11 -9.89
CA GLN A 74 -2.74 -5.89 -11.00
C GLN A 74 -1.80 -5.92 -12.21
N MET A 75 -1.15 -4.80 -12.54
CA MET A 75 -0.14 -4.77 -13.60
C MET A 75 1.04 -5.69 -13.26
N ARG A 76 1.47 -5.71 -12.00
CA ARG A 76 2.56 -6.59 -11.54
C ARG A 76 2.15 -8.07 -11.56
N LEU A 77 0.89 -8.39 -11.26
CA LEU A 77 0.36 -9.75 -11.43
C LEU A 77 0.50 -10.21 -12.89
N LEU A 78 0.15 -9.37 -13.87
CA LEU A 78 0.30 -9.72 -15.29
C LEU A 78 1.75 -10.05 -15.66
N GLU A 79 2.71 -9.27 -15.15
CA GLU A 79 4.14 -9.57 -15.33
C GLU A 79 4.54 -10.90 -14.70
N MET A 80 4.10 -11.16 -13.47
CA MET A 80 4.40 -12.40 -12.75
C MET A 80 3.85 -13.63 -13.47
N LEU A 81 2.67 -13.51 -14.09
CA LEU A 81 2.06 -14.58 -14.89
C LEU A 81 2.74 -14.76 -16.26
N SER A 82 3.37 -13.72 -16.81
CA SER A 82 4.09 -13.77 -18.09
C SER A 82 5.49 -14.39 -18.02
N THR A 83 6.06 -14.50 -16.81
CA THR A 83 7.47 -14.91 -16.57
C THR A 83 7.62 -16.21 -15.78
N GLY A 84 6.55 -16.99 -15.65
CA GLY A 84 6.52 -18.25 -14.88
C GLY A 84 6.86 -19.50 -15.70
N ALA A 85 6.89 -20.66 -15.03
CA ALA A 85 7.12 -21.98 -15.68
C ALA A 85 6.07 -22.33 -16.74
N LYS A 86 4.85 -21.79 -16.61
CA LYS A 86 3.78 -21.85 -17.61
C LYS A 86 3.35 -20.41 -17.92
N PRO A 87 4.14 -19.68 -18.73
CA PRO A 87 3.91 -18.26 -18.93
C PRO A 87 2.65 -18.04 -19.76
N ILE A 88 1.84 -17.08 -19.32
CA ILE A 88 0.69 -16.64 -20.10
C ILE A 88 1.20 -15.71 -21.20
N ARG A 89 0.84 -16.00 -22.45
CA ARG A 89 1.14 -15.11 -23.58
C ARG A 89 0.22 -13.89 -23.51
N LEU A 90 0.82 -12.73 -23.27
CA LEU A 90 0.16 -11.43 -23.37
C LEU A 90 0.64 -10.74 -24.67
N PRO A 91 -0.16 -9.85 -25.26
CA PRO A 91 0.32 -8.93 -26.29
C PRO A 91 1.52 -8.11 -25.78
N ASP A 92 2.26 -7.43 -26.67
CA ASP A 92 3.22 -6.44 -26.20
C ASP A 92 2.46 -5.20 -25.70
N TYR A 93 2.63 -4.86 -24.43
CA TYR A 93 2.02 -3.72 -23.76
C TYR A 93 3.04 -2.94 -22.91
N ALA A 94 4.34 -3.18 -23.13
CA ALA A 94 5.39 -2.68 -22.25
C ALA A 94 5.46 -1.14 -22.24
N ALA A 95 5.26 -0.51 -23.40
CA ALA A 95 5.27 0.94 -23.54
C ALA A 95 4.12 1.60 -22.78
N GLU A 96 2.91 1.06 -22.94
CA GLU A 96 1.68 1.51 -22.28
C GLU A 96 1.79 1.32 -20.77
N ALA A 97 2.23 0.15 -20.31
CA ALA A 97 2.43 -0.12 -18.89
C ALA A 97 3.48 0.81 -18.26
N LYS A 98 4.54 1.17 -18.99
CA LYS A 98 5.55 2.13 -18.53
C LYS A 98 4.97 3.53 -18.41
N ALA A 99 4.13 3.96 -19.36
CA ALA A 99 3.46 5.25 -19.32
C ALA A 99 2.54 5.35 -18.10
N VAL A 100 1.66 4.36 -17.91
CA VAL A 100 0.75 4.28 -16.76
C VAL A 100 1.52 4.31 -15.44
N ARG A 101 2.55 3.45 -15.27
CA ARG A 101 3.35 3.42 -14.02
C ARG A 101 4.01 4.76 -13.71
N ARG A 102 4.54 5.45 -14.71
CA ARG A 102 5.15 6.78 -14.52
C ARG A 102 4.12 7.80 -14.02
N ARG A 103 2.88 7.76 -14.51
CA ARG A 103 1.79 8.65 -14.06
C ARG A 103 1.33 8.29 -12.65
N LEU A 104 1.05 7.01 -12.39
CA LEU A 104 0.65 6.51 -11.09
C LEU A 104 1.68 6.87 -10.03
N MET A 105 2.98 6.74 -10.33
CA MET A 105 4.06 7.14 -9.41
C MET A 105 3.98 8.61 -9.01
N LYS A 106 3.68 9.53 -9.95
CA LYS A 106 3.55 10.97 -9.65
C LYS A 106 2.38 11.24 -8.71
N VAL A 107 1.20 10.69 -9.05
CA VAL A 107 -0.01 10.82 -8.23
C VAL A 107 0.21 10.20 -6.83
N ARG A 108 0.78 8.99 -6.78
CA ARG A 108 1.03 8.25 -5.54
C ARG A 108 2.03 8.93 -4.63
N ARG A 109 3.08 9.58 -5.17
CA ARG A 109 4.05 10.35 -4.38
C ARG A 109 3.37 11.55 -3.72
N ALA A 110 2.66 12.38 -4.50
CA ALA A 110 1.96 13.55 -3.97
C ALA A 110 0.88 13.17 -2.94
N ALA A 111 0.02 12.19 -3.27
CA ALA A 111 -1.02 11.71 -2.35
C ALA A 111 -0.42 11.01 -1.12
N GLY A 112 0.78 10.47 -1.26
CA GLY A 112 1.51 9.83 -0.17
C GLY A 112 1.88 10.79 0.93
N VAL A 113 2.46 11.94 0.58
CA VAL A 113 2.87 12.95 1.57
C VAL A 113 1.68 13.42 2.39
N VAL A 114 0.56 13.78 1.73
CA VAL A 114 -0.68 14.20 2.41
C VAL A 114 -1.20 13.11 3.34
N ARG A 115 -1.26 11.84 2.86
CA ARG A 115 -1.75 10.73 3.67
C ARG A 115 -0.86 10.47 4.89
N ASP A 116 0.45 10.54 4.73
CA ASP A 116 1.39 10.25 5.81
C ASP A 116 1.24 11.33 6.91
N LEU A 117 1.02 12.60 6.55
CA LEU A 117 0.67 13.68 7.50
C LEU A 117 -0.69 13.47 8.19
N ASP A 118 -1.71 13.00 7.46
CA ASP A 118 -3.03 12.66 8.04
C ASP A 118 -2.90 11.55 9.10
N VAL A 119 -2.11 10.51 8.81
CA VAL A 119 -1.85 9.39 9.73
C VAL A 119 -1.11 9.88 10.97
N GLN A 120 0.00 10.60 10.79
CA GLN A 120 0.82 11.11 11.90
C GLN A 120 0.01 12.02 12.83
N THR A 121 -0.76 12.97 12.27
CA THR A 121 -1.65 13.87 13.02
C THR A 121 -2.67 13.09 13.85
N THR A 122 -3.23 12.01 13.28
CA THR A 122 -4.20 11.15 13.96
C THR A 122 -3.54 10.39 15.12
N ILE A 123 -2.37 9.79 14.89
CA ILE A 123 -1.64 9.03 15.92
C ILE A 123 -1.23 9.93 17.08
N ILE A 124 -0.66 11.12 16.80
CA ILE A 124 -0.29 12.10 17.83
C ILE A 124 -1.51 12.49 18.67
N ARG A 125 -2.67 12.67 18.03
CA ARG A 125 -3.91 13.02 18.74
C ARG A 125 -4.38 11.90 19.68
N MET A 126 -4.28 10.64 19.25
CA MET A 126 -4.70 9.48 20.03
C MET A 126 -3.75 9.17 21.20
N ASP A 127 -2.45 9.39 21.02
CA ASP A 127 -1.45 9.09 22.05
C ASP A 127 -1.25 10.23 23.07
N ALA A 128 -1.53 11.48 22.69
CA ALA A 128 -1.33 12.62 23.59
C ALA A 128 -2.26 12.55 24.83
N PRO A 129 -1.76 12.87 26.04
CA PRO A 129 -2.59 12.87 27.25
C PRO A 129 -3.70 13.91 27.16
N SER A 130 -4.87 13.56 27.70
CA SER A 130 -5.95 14.53 27.86
C SER A 130 -5.53 15.68 28.78
N LYS A 131 -5.99 16.90 28.48
CA LYS A 131 -5.75 18.08 29.34
C LYS A 131 -6.31 17.88 30.75
N SER A 132 -7.42 17.15 30.90
CA SER A 132 -8.04 16.87 32.20
C SER A 132 -7.28 15.83 33.04
N ALA A 133 -6.41 15.03 32.43
CA ALA A 133 -5.73 13.92 33.09
C ALA A 133 -4.33 14.27 33.62
N VAL A 134 -3.86 15.51 33.43
CA VAL A 134 -2.48 15.91 33.77
C VAL A 134 -2.47 17.23 34.54
N HIS A 135 -1.63 17.29 35.57
CA HIS A 135 -1.38 18.53 36.33
C HIS A 135 -0.48 19.48 35.54
N ARG A 136 -0.68 20.79 35.74
CA ARG A 136 0.15 21.83 35.12
C ARG A 136 1.63 21.59 35.46
N ASP A 137 2.49 21.71 34.44
CA ASP A 137 3.95 21.53 34.55
C ASP A 137 4.43 20.13 34.94
N SER A 138 3.53 19.13 35.03
CA SER A 138 3.92 17.71 35.09
C SER A 138 4.55 17.25 33.77
N PRO A 139 5.33 16.15 33.76
CA PRO A 139 5.85 15.56 32.52
C PRO A 139 4.76 15.28 31.47
N GLY A 140 3.56 14.86 31.90
CA GLY A 140 2.41 14.66 31.02
C GLY A 140 1.90 15.95 30.38
N ASP A 141 1.93 17.08 31.11
CA ASP A 141 1.55 18.40 30.59
C ASP A 141 2.59 18.97 29.62
N ILE A 142 3.89 18.71 29.87
CA ILE A 142 4.99 19.01 28.94
C ILE A 142 4.82 18.22 27.64
N MET A 143 4.61 16.90 27.74
CA MET A 143 4.39 16.03 26.58
C MET A 143 3.15 16.44 25.78
N ARG A 144 2.04 16.79 26.44
CA ARG A 144 0.85 17.30 25.78
C ARG A 144 1.13 18.60 25.00
N ARG A 145 1.92 19.51 25.58
CA ARG A 145 2.32 20.76 24.90
C ARG A 145 3.21 20.49 23.69
N GLN A 146 4.18 19.56 23.80
CA GLN A 146 5.02 19.10 22.68
C GLN A 146 4.17 18.50 21.56
N ALA A 147 3.31 17.52 21.88
CA ALA A 147 2.41 16.88 20.92
C ALA A 147 1.48 17.88 20.21
N LYS A 148 0.92 18.86 20.96
CA LYS A 148 0.09 19.92 20.37
C LYS A 148 0.88 20.78 19.38
N LYS A 149 2.13 21.14 19.70
CA LYS A 149 2.99 21.94 18.84
C LYS A 149 3.36 21.18 17.56
N LEU A 150 3.79 19.93 17.68
CA LEU A 150 4.11 19.08 16.53
C LEU A 150 2.88 18.86 15.64
N ARG A 151 1.72 18.56 16.24
CA ARG A 151 0.48 18.36 15.48
C ARG A 151 0.09 19.59 14.66
N LYS A 152 0.14 20.78 15.27
CA LYS A 152 -0.16 22.03 14.56
C LYS A 152 0.76 22.21 13.34
N TYR A 153 2.07 21.97 13.52
CA TYR A 153 3.02 22.03 12.41
C TYR A 153 2.66 21.06 11.27
N LEU A 154 2.32 19.81 11.60
CA LEU A 154 1.94 18.81 10.59
C LEU A 154 0.61 19.16 9.89
N GLU A 155 -0.36 19.74 10.61
CA GLU A 155 -1.61 20.25 10.03
C GLU A 155 -1.32 21.37 9.01
N ASP A 156 -0.45 22.33 9.35
CA ASP A 156 -0.05 23.43 8.45
C ASP A 156 0.75 22.95 7.23
N GLU A 157 1.61 21.93 7.37
CA GLU A 157 2.30 21.26 6.25
C GLU A 157 1.31 20.49 5.38
N ARG A 158 0.34 19.82 5.98
CA ARG A 158 -0.66 19.00 5.29
C ARG A 158 -1.50 19.83 4.35
N ASP A 159 -1.90 21.03 4.75
CA ASP A 159 -2.66 21.94 3.90
C ASP A 159 -1.84 22.42 2.69
N ARG A 160 -0.54 22.67 2.88
CA ARG A 160 0.37 23.02 1.77
C ARG A 160 0.56 21.85 0.79
N GLU A 161 0.76 20.65 1.30
CA GLU A 161 0.90 19.44 0.47
C GLU A 161 -0.41 19.05 -0.24
N ALA A 162 -1.56 19.33 0.38
CA ALA A 162 -2.87 19.16 -0.24
C ALA A 162 -3.03 20.03 -1.49
N VAL A 163 -2.58 21.29 -1.46
CA VAL A 163 -2.57 22.17 -2.65
C VAL A 163 -1.67 21.61 -3.74
N LYS A 164 -0.47 21.14 -3.39
CA LYS A 164 0.46 20.50 -4.35
C LYS A 164 -0.16 19.24 -4.98
N LEU A 165 -0.86 18.43 -4.18
CA LEU A 165 -1.59 17.27 -4.68
C LEU A 165 -2.65 17.68 -5.72
N GLN A 166 -3.43 18.74 -5.46
CA GLN A 166 -4.44 19.22 -6.42
C GLN A 166 -3.81 19.60 -7.76
N ILE A 167 -2.69 20.34 -7.73
CA ILE A 167 -1.94 20.71 -8.94
C ILE A 167 -1.51 19.46 -9.72
N VAL A 168 -0.96 18.45 -9.02
CA VAL A 168 -0.55 17.19 -9.64
C VAL A 168 -1.75 16.44 -10.25
N LEU A 169 -2.89 16.39 -9.54
CA LEU A 169 -4.08 15.69 -10.00
C LEU A 169 -4.67 16.32 -11.26
N HIS A 170 -4.85 17.64 -11.27
CA HIS A 170 -5.30 18.37 -12.47
C HIS A 170 -4.36 18.13 -13.66
N ALA A 171 -3.05 18.08 -13.43
CA ALA A 171 -2.07 17.85 -14.48
C ALA A 171 -2.01 16.39 -14.98
N GLN A 172 -2.43 15.41 -14.18
CA GLN A 172 -2.34 13.98 -14.52
C GLN A 172 -3.66 13.34 -14.95
N VAL A 173 -4.83 13.83 -14.53
CA VAL A 173 -6.11 13.11 -14.69
C VAL A 173 -6.45 12.73 -16.13
N GLU A 174 -6.28 13.64 -17.09
CA GLU A 174 -6.56 13.35 -18.50
C GLU A 174 -5.51 12.42 -19.12
N LYS A 175 -4.23 12.65 -18.78
CA LYS A 175 -3.11 11.87 -19.31
C LYS A 175 -3.14 10.44 -18.82
N LEU A 176 -3.40 10.24 -17.52
CA LEU A 176 -3.50 8.92 -16.93
C LEU A 176 -4.71 8.16 -17.48
N ALA A 177 -5.86 8.82 -17.67
CA ALA A 177 -7.01 8.18 -18.31
C ALA A 177 -6.71 7.73 -19.75
N ALA A 178 -6.03 8.56 -20.54
CA ALA A 178 -5.61 8.19 -21.89
C ALA A 178 -4.60 7.02 -21.88
N ASP A 179 -3.59 7.08 -21.01
CA ASP A 179 -2.57 6.03 -20.85
C ASP A 179 -3.23 4.69 -20.42
N LEU A 180 -4.26 4.73 -19.55
CA LEU A 180 -5.02 3.55 -19.11
C LEU A 180 -5.90 2.96 -20.23
N GLN A 181 -6.53 3.80 -21.04
CA GLN A 181 -7.29 3.35 -22.22
C GLN A 181 -6.39 2.70 -23.27
N ALA A 182 -5.20 3.27 -23.50
CA ALA A 182 -4.21 2.67 -24.39
C ALA A 182 -3.75 1.31 -23.87
N LEU A 183 -3.49 1.20 -22.56
CA LEU A 183 -3.15 -0.08 -21.92
C LEU A 183 -4.27 -1.11 -22.07
N GLU A 184 -5.53 -0.72 -21.83
CA GLU A 184 -6.68 -1.61 -22.02
C GLU A 184 -6.75 -2.11 -23.48
N HIS A 185 -6.60 -1.20 -24.45
CA HIS A 185 -6.61 -1.55 -25.87
C HIS A 185 -5.48 -2.54 -26.23
N ALA A 186 -4.26 -2.29 -25.75
CA ALA A 186 -3.13 -3.19 -25.97
C ALA A 186 -3.35 -4.58 -25.33
N LEU A 187 -4.06 -4.64 -24.20
CA LEU A 187 -4.37 -5.88 -23.49
C LEU A 187 -5.62 -6.61 -24.02
N LYS A 188 -6.35 -6.06 -25.00
CA LYS A 188 -7.51 -6.74 -25.62
C LYS A 188 -7.05 -7.99 -26.37
N SER A 189 -6.96 -9.10 -25.64
CA SER A 189 -6.70 -10.43 -26.17
C SER A 189 -8.02 -11.15 -26.45
N PRO A 190 -8.15 -11.87 -27.59
CA PRO A 190 -9.29 -12.76 -27.84
C PRO A 190 -9.39 -13.93 -26.86
N ARG A 191 -8.33 -14.20 -26.09
CA ARG A 191 -8.28 -15.28 -25.09
C ARG A 191 -8.34 -14.72 -23.68
N GLU A 192 -9.28 -15.25 -22.90
CA GLU A 192 -9.35 -15.01 -21.47
C GLU A 192 -8.08 -15.52 -20.77
N VAL A 193 -7.35 -14.60 -20.17
CA VAL A 193 -6.23 -14.90 -19.29
C VAL A 193 -6.81 -15.35 -17.96
N THR A 194 -6.70 -16.65 -17.65
CA THR A 194 -7.21 -17.22 -16.39
C THR A 194 -6.09 -17.88 -15.60
N ALA A 195 -6.07 -17.69 -14.28
CA ALA A 195 -5.25 -18.43 -13.34
C ALA A 195 -6.14 -19.24 -12.39
N THR A 196 -5.69 -20.43 -11.98
CA THR A 196 -6.34 -21.15 -10.88
C THR A 196 -5.89 -20.54 -9.56
N GLU A 197 -6.77 -20.57 -8.56
CA GLU A 197 -6.49 -20.13 -7.20
C GLU A 197 -5.19 -20.73 -6.64
N ALA A 198 -5.02 -22.05 -6.71
CA ALA A 198 -3.83 -22.74 -6.22
C ALA A 198 -2.54 -22.25 -6.90
N SER A 199 -2.58 -22.02 -8.22
CA SER A 199 -1.43 -21.51 -8.96
C SER A 199 -1.08 -20.07 -8.55
N LEU A 200 -2.09 -19.24 -8.28
CA LEU A 200 -1.88 -17.86 -7.83
C LEU A 200 -1.29 -17.83 -6.42
N SER A 201 -1.86 -18.59 -5.47
CA SER A 201 -1.33 -18.70 -4.11
C SER A 201 0.14 -19.13 -4.09
N ALA A 202 0.46 -20.22 -4.82
CA ALA A 202 1.83 -20.70 -4.90
C ALA A 202 2.79 -19.67 -5.51
N ARG A 203 2.35 -18.95 -6.55
CA ARG A 203 3.16 -17.89 -7.19
C ARG A 203 3.40 -16.71 -6.27
N LEU A 204 2.40 -16.29 -5.49
CA LEU A 204 2.52 -15.20 -4.52
C LEU A 204 3.44 -15.56 -3.37
N GLN A 205 3.30 -16.77 -2.82
CA GLN A 205 4.17 -17.27 -1.75
C GLN A 205 5.61 -17.41 -2.24
N GLY A 206 5.82 -18.01 -3.41
CA GLY A 206 7.14 -18.16 -4.01
C GLY A 206 7.82 -16.82 -4.26
N TRP A 207 7.10 -15.88 -4.89
CA TRP A 207 7.65 -14.54 -5.14
C TRP A 207 7.95 -13.78 -3.85
N PHE A 208 7.06 -13.82 -2.86
CA PHE A 208 7.30 -13.19 -1.57
C PHE A 208 8.54 -13.80 -0.88
N ALA A 209 8.64 -15.12 -0.85
CA ALA A 209 9.79 -15.83 -0.29
C ALA A 209 11.10 -15.48 -1.03
N GLU A 210 11.08 -15.32 -2.35
CA GLU A 210 12.25 -14.85 -3.11
C GLU A 210 12.70 -13.45 -2.67
N GLN A 211 11.75 -12.52 -2.47
CA GLN A 211 12.06 -11.16 -2.02
C GLN A 211 12.63 -11.13 -0.59
N THR A 212 12.14 -11.98 0.31
CA THR A 212 12.56 -11.97 1.72
C THR A 212 13.81 -12.82 1.97
N THR A 213 13.90 -13.99 1.35
CA THR A 213 15.02 -14.93 1.53
C THR A 213 16.33 -14.34 1.03
N ALA A 214 16.30 -13.55 -0.04
CA ALA A 214 17.49 -12.86 -0.54
C ALA A 214 18.11 -11.93 0.52
N LEU A 215 17.29 -11.25 1.31
CA LEU A 215 17.73 -10.36 2.41
C LEU A 215 18.25 -11.18 3.59
N ILE A 216 17.47 -12.18 4.01
CA ILE A 216 17.81 -13.07 5.14
C ILE A 216 19.12 -13.83 4.90
N ARG A 217 19.37 -14.32 3.68
CA ARG A 217 20.59 -15.07 3.34
C ARG A 217 21.87 -14.25 3.50
N GLN A 218 21.81 -12.92 3.39
CA GLN A 218 22.97 -12.06 3.59
C GLN A 218 23.38 -11.94 5.07
N LYS A 219 22.49 -12.29 6.00
CA LYS A 219 22.67 -12.12 7.45
C LYS A 219 22.81 -13.44 8.22
N LYS A 220 23.16 -14.55 7.53
CA LYS A 220 23.18 -15.90 8.13
C LYS A 220 24.02 -15.96 9.41
N MET A 221 23.34 -16.28 10.51
CA MET A 221 23.95 -16.61 11.80
C MET A 221 23.75 -18.09 12.12
N LYS A 222 24.71 -18.67 12.84
CA LYS A 222 24.59 -20.02 13.41
C LYS A 222 24.04 -19.93 14.83
N GLY A 223 22.75 -20.16 14.97
CA GLY A 223 22.03 -20.46 16.20
C GLY A 223 21.85 -21.98 16.41
N PRO A 224 21.17 -22.37 17.50
CA PRO A 224 21.05 -23.76 17.94
C PRO A 224 20.09 -24.62 17.10
N SER A 225 19.22 -23.99 16.31
CA SER A 225 18.26 -24.67 15.41
C SER A 225 18.06 -23.87 14.13
N ALA A 226 17.50 -24.49 13.08
CA ALA A 226 17.18 -23.80 11.83
C ALA A 226 16.17 -22.65 12.05
N GLU A 227 15.18 -22.87 12.91
CA GLU A 227 14.18 -21.87 13.29
C GLU A 227 14.81 -20.69 14.03
N ALA A 228 15.73 -20.96 14.97
CA ALA A 228 16.47 -19.92 15.66
C ALA A 228 17.33 -19.10 14.69
N ASN A 229 17.98 -19.76 13.71
CA ASN A 229 18.77 -19.06 12.67
C ASN A 229 17.91 -18.08 11.87
N GLU A 230 16.69 -18.47 11.53
CA GLU A 230 15.76 -17.63 10.78
C GLU A 230 15.29 -16.45 11.62
N GLN A 231 14.89 -16.68 12.87
CA GLN A 231 14.51 -15.61 13.80
C GLN A 231 15.65 -14.60 14.02
N TYR A 232 16.89 -15.07 14.22
CA TYR A 232 18.05 -14.19 14.33
C TYR A 232 18.29 -13.39 13.05
N SER A 233 18.13 -14.01 11.88
CA SER A 233 18.32 -13.32 10.61
C SER A 233 17.25 -12.23 10.39
N VAL A 234 15.99 -12.50 10.76
CA VAL A 234 14.91 -11.50 10.74
C VAL A 234 15.18 -10.35 11.72
N ALA A 235 15.71 -10.65 12.91
CA ALA A 235 16.09 -9.65 13.90
C ALA A 235 17.25 -8.75 13.46
N MET A 236 18.07 -9.20 12.51
CA MET A 236 19.19 -8.44 11.94
C MET A 236 18.82 -7.60 10.72
N LEU A 237 17.58 -7.68 10.25
CA LEU A 237 17.13 -6.81 9.16
C LEU A 237 17.11 -5.35 9.62
N ASP A 238 17.71 -4.49 8.80
CA ASP A 238 17.70 -3.05 9.00
C ASP A 238 16.38 -2.40 8.55
N GLU A 239 16.27 -1.08 8.72
CA GLU A 239 15.07 -0.32 8.40
C GLU A 239 14.66 -0.44 6.91
N ASP A 240 15.63 -0.36 6.00
CA ASP A 240 15.40 -0.38 4.56
C ASP A 240 15.00 -1.79 4.08
N GLU A 241 15.64 -2.81 4.64
CA GLU A 241 15.31 -4.22 4.41
C GLU A 241 13.88 -4.52 4.89
N LEU A 242 13.54 -4.13 6.13
CA LEU A 242 12.19 -4.29 6.71
C LEU A 242 11.12 -3.54 5.91
N HIS A 243 11.44 -2.34 5.41
CA HIS A 243 10.54 -1.59 4.53
C HIS A 243 10.35 -2.29 3.18
N THR A 244 11.40 -2.90 2.63
CA THR A 244 11.33 -3.68 1.39
C THR A 244 10.41 -4.89 1.55
N VAL A 245 10.55 -5.64 2.64
CA VAL A 245 9.66 -6.76 3.00
C VAL A 245 8.19 -6.30 3.08
N ARG A 246 7.94 -5.17 3.75
CA ARG A 246 6.59 -4.60 3.88
C ARG A 246 5.98 -4.24 2.51
N LYS A 247 6.76 -3.68 1.59
CA LYS A 247 6.30 -3.37 0.22
C LYS A 247 5.93 -4.64 -0.54
N ALA A 248 6.72 -5.70 -0.41
CA ALA A 248 6.44 -7.00 -1.03
C ALA A 248 5.13 -7.60 -0.50
N ALA A 249 4.94 -7.61 0.82
CA ALA A 249 3.71 -8.11 1.45
C ALA A 249 2.46 -7.36 0.97
N LYS A 250 2.55 -6.03 0.92
CA LYS A 250 1.49 -5.15 0.45
C LYS A 250 1.08 -5.45 -0.99
N LEU A 251 2.06 -5.68 -1.85
CA LEU A 251 1.82 -6.08 -3.23
C LEU A 251 1.10 -7.44 -3.27
N CYS A 252 1.63 -8.45 -2.58
CA CYS A 252 1.03 -9.78 -2.55
C CYS A 252 -0.41 -9.76 -2.03
N ARG A 253 -0.69 -8.96 -0.99
CA ARG A 253 -2.05 -8.75 -0.47
C ARG A 253 -2.99 -8.24 -1.57
N TYR A 254 -2.64 -7.14 -2.22
CA TYR A 254 -3.52 -6.55 -3.25
C TYR A 254 -3.75 -7.46 -4.45
N VAL A 255 -2.79 -8.31 -4.78
CA VAL A 255 -2.97 -9.34 -5.79
C VAL A 255 -3.91 -10.45 -5.28
N ALA A 256 -3.69 -10.95 -4.07
CA ALA A 256 -4.49 -12.00 -3.45
C ALA A 256 -5.96 -11.60 -3.22
N GLU A 257 -6.24 -10.33 -2.93
CA GLU A 257 -7.59 -9.78 -2.80
C GLU A 257 -8.43 -9.85 -4.10
N SER A 258 -7.82 -10.19 -5.23
CA SER A 258 -8.55 -10.45 -6.50
C SER A 258 -9.24 -11.81 -6.51
N ALA A 259 -8.89 -12.70 -5.59
CA ALA A 259 -9.56 -13.97 -5.42
C ALA A 259 -10.89 -13.78 -4.66
N PRO A 260 -11.91 -14.60 -4.95
CA PRO A 260 -13.18 -14.56 -4.22
C PRO A 260 -12.99 -14.74 -2.71
N GLU A 261 -13.85 -14.07 -1.94
CA GLU A 261 -13.91 -14.22 -0.49
C GLU A 261 -14.14 -15.68 -0.09
N GLY A 262 -13.52 -16.12 1.01
CA GLY A 262 -13.54 -17.51 1.47
C GLY A 262 -12.58 -18.47 0.75
N SER A 263 -11.90 -18.03 -0.32
CA SER A 263 -10.86 -18.81 -0.97
C SER A 263 -9.57 -18.91 -0.12
N ALA A 264 -8.75 -19.92 -0.34
CA ALA A 264 -7.43 -20.05 0.27
C ALA A 264 -6.49 -18.91 -0.15
N THR A 265 -6.59 -18.43 -1.40
CA THR A 265 -5.87 -17.20 -1.80
C THR A 265 -6.33 -15.98 -1.00
N HIS A 266 -7.63 -15.85 -0.73
CA HIS A 266 -8.13 -14.76 0.11
C HIS A 266 -7.65 -14.89 1.56
N ALA A 267 -7.59 -16.11 2.13
CA ALA A 267 -6.97 -16.34 3.43
C ALA A 267 -5.49 -15.92 3.46
N LEU A 268 -4.76 -16.11 2.36
CA LEU A 268 -3.39 -15.61 2.21
C LEU A 268 -3.34 -14.08 2.19
N ALA A 269 -4.34 -13.40 1.60
CA ALA A 269 -4.45 -11.93 1.66
C ALA A 269 -4.57 -11.43 3.11
N VAL A 270 -5.38 -12.09 3.94
CA VAL A 270 -5.54 -11.77 5.37
C VAL A 270 -4.20 -11.91 6.13
N ARG A 271 -3.42 -12.95 5.84
CA ARG A 271 -2.09 -13.11 6.44
C ARG A 271 -1.12 -11.98 6.03
N PHE A 272 -1.10 -11.62 4.75
CA PHE A 272 -0.32 -10.47 4.29
C PHE A 272 -0.80 -9.14 4.88
N GLU A 273 -2.11 -8.99 5.13
CA GLU A 273 -2.67 -7.82 5.80
C GLU A 273 -2.15 -7.67 7.22
N SER A 274 -2.26 -8.72 8.03
CA SER A 274 -1.78 -8.73 9.41
C SER A 274 -0.31 -8.28 9.50
N MET A 275 0.55 -8.84 8.65
CA MET A 275 1.96 -8.45 8.60
C MET A 275 2.15 -7.01 8.10
N GLN A 276 1.40 -6.58 7.08
CA GLN A 276 1.48 -5.21 6.56
C GLN A 276 1.03 -4.18 7.60
N GLU A 277 0.02 -4.48 8.41
CA GLU A 277 -0.46 -3.61 9.49
C GLU A 277 0.57 -3.47 10.59
N ALA A 278 1.16 -4.58 11.05
CA ALA A 278 2.24 -4.57 12.04
C ALA A 278 3.43 -3.73 11.54
N GLY A 279 3.91 -3.98 10.32
CA GLY A 279 4.98 -3.18 9.71
C GLY A 279 4.58 -1.74 9.43
N GLY A 280 3.29 -1.46 9.20
CA GLY A 280 2.74 -0.12 9.09
C GLY A 280 2.85 0.65 10.41
N ARG A 281 2.38 0.05 11.50
CA ARG A 281 2.47 0.63 12.86
C ARG A 281 3.91 0.94 13.23
N TRP A 282 4.84 0.00 13.01
CA TRP A 282 6.26 0.22 13.27
C TRP A 282 6.81 1.44 12.51
N HIS A 283 6.57 1.48 11.19
CA HIS A 283 7.05 2.58 10.35
C HIS A 283 6.44 3.94 10.75
N ASP A 284 5.15 3.98 11.11
CA ASP A 284 4.50 5.21 11.53
C ASP A 284 5.10 5.75 12.85
N TRP A 285 5.40 4.87 13.81
CA TRP A 285 6.09 5.25 15.06
C TRP A 285 7.53 5.69 14.85
N LEU A 286 8.26 5.01 13.97
CA LEU A 286 9.62 5.38 13.59
C LEU A 286 9.68 6.81 13.02
N LEU A 287 8.78 7.15 12.10
CA LEU A 287 8.69 8.51 11.56
C LEU A 287 8.33 9.54 12.63
N LEU A 288 7.40 9.23 13.53
CA LEU A 288 7.00 10.13 14.61
C LEU A 288 8.12 10.39 15.61
N GLU A 289 8.89 9.36 15.97
CA GLU A 289 10.09 9.52 16.80
C GLU A 289 11.13 10.41 16.11
N GLN A 290 11.41 10.17 14.83
CA GLN A 290 12.36 10.99 14.05
C GLN A 290 11.90 12.46 13.97
N LEU A 291 10.60 12.70 13.70
CA LEU A 291 10.01 14.04 13.68
C LEU A 291 10.08 14.71 15.04
N SER A 292 9.72 14.00 16.12
CA SER A 292 9.80 14.52 17.49
C SER A 292 11.23 14.85 17.87
N ARG A 293 12.19 13.99 17.54
CA ARG A 293 13.63 14.23 17.76
C ARG A 293 14.08 15.50 17.07
N HIS A 294 13.67 15.70 15.82
CA HIS A 294 14.00 16.91 15.07
C HIS A 294 13.37 18.17 15.68
N PHE A 295 12.11 18.10 16.12
CA PHE A 295 11.37 19.26 16.64
C PHE A 295 11.65 19.64 18.09
N HIS A 296 11.95 18.65 18.93
CA HIS A 296 12.01 18.80 20.38
C HIS A 296 13.35 18.35 20.98
N GLY A 297 14.18 17.64 20.22
CA GLY A 297 15.42 17.04 20.69
C GLY A 297 15.28 15.56 21.06
N LYS A 298 16.43 14.89 21.18
CA LYS A 298 16.52 13.45 21.45
C LYS A 298 16.01 13.06 22.85
N ASP A 299 16.21 13.94 23.83
CA ASP A 299 15.89 13.70 25.24
C ASP A 299 14.50 14.22 25.64
N ALA A 300 13.72 14.74 24.68
CA ALA A 300 12.36 15.18 24.95
C ALA A 300 11.46 13.99 25.30
N GLU A 301 10.59 14.18 26.30
CA GLU A 301 9.62 13.16 26.76
C GLU A 301 8.84 12.50 25.62
N LEU A 302 8.35 13.31 24.67
CA LEU A 302 7.62 12.81 23.50
C LEU A 302 8.49 11.91 22.61
N THR A 303 9.76 12.27 22.40
CA THR A 303 10.71 11.50 21.59
C THR A 303 11.00 10.15 22.24
N VAL A 304 11.26 10.13 23.56
CA VAL A 304 11.51 8.90 24.31
C VAL A 304 10.27 7.98 24.26
N ARG A 305 9.07 8.54 24.42
CA ARG A 305 7.81 7.79 24.33
C ARG A 305 7.61 7.15 22.95
N TYR A 306 7.80 7.91 21.87
CA TYR A 306 7.66 7.37 20.52
C TYR A 306 8.72 6.30 20.20
N GLY A 307 9.95 6.42 20.73
CA GLY A 307 10.95 5.36 20.65
C GLY A 307 10.46 4.04 21.26
N LYS A 308 9.82 4.08 22.44
CA LYS A 308 9.24 2.88 23.07
C LYS A 308 8.12 2.26 22.23
N HIS A 309 7.25 3.07 21.63
CA HIS A 309 6.21 2.58 20.73
C HIS A 309 6.78 1.96 19.45
N ARG A 310 7.83 2.56 18.88
CA ARG A 310 8.55 2.01 17.73
C ARG A 310 9.11 0.63 18.05
N ASP A 311 9.79 0.48 19.19
CA ASP A 311 10.46 -0.78 19.55
C ASP A 311 9.44 -1.90 19.76
N ALA A 312 8.37 -1.64 20.51
CA ALA A 312 7.28 -2.62 20.69
C ALA A 312 6.60 -2.99 19.36
N ALA A 313 6.37 -2.03 18.46
CA ALA A 313 5.79 -2.30 17.15
C ALA A 313 6.75 -3.07 16.22
N LEU A 314 8.07 -2.86 16.35
CA LEU A 314 9.08 -3.61 15.61
C LEU A 314 9.10 -5.08 16.01
N GLU A 315 8.96 -5.38 17.32
CA GLU A 315 8.85 -6.74 17.83
C GLU A 315 7.62 -7.47 17.25
N ASP A 316 6.44 -6.84 17.30
CA ASP A 316 5.21 -7.38 16.67
C ASP A 316 5.40 -7.59 15.17
N TYR A 317 6.02 -6.65 14.46
CA TYR A 317 6.27 -6.79 13.03
C TYR A 317 7.19 -7.98 12.70
N ARG A 318 8.29 -8.15 13.46
CA ARG A 318 9.21 -9.28 13.30
C ARG A 318 8.54 -10.62 13.59
N LEU A 319 7.69 -10.67 14.61
CA LEU A 319 6.88 -11.86 14.92
C LEU A 319 5.99 -12.22 13.73
N ARG A 320 5.18 -11.28 13.22
CA ARG A 320 4.29 -11.52 12.05
C ARG A 320 5.05 -11.89 10.78
N LEU A 321 6.25 -11.35 10.59
CA LEU A 321 7.11 -11.73 9.48
C LEU A 321 7.55 -13.18 9.60
N SER A 322 7.98 -13.62 10.79
CA SER A 322 8.39 -15.01 11.01
C SER A 322 7.26 -16.02 10.78
N GLU A 323 6.01 -15.68 11.14
CA GLU A 323 4.81 -16.50 10.89
C GLU A 323 4.46 -16.65 9.39
N LEU A 324 4.99 -15.78 8.53
CA LEU A 324 4.70 -15.74 7.11
C LEU A 324 5.79 -16.41 6.26
N MET A 325 6.99 -16.54 6.81
CA MET A 325 8.09 -17.23 6.15
C MET A 325 7.81 -18.74 6.11
N PRO A 326 8.14 -19.43 5.01
CA PRO A 326 8.04 -20.88 4.98
C PRO A 326 9.04 -21.47 5.97
N THR A 327 8.55 -22.28 6.91
CA THR A 327 9.43 -23.07 7.79
C THR A 327 10.34 -23.91 6.89
N ALA A 328 11.65 -23.82 7.08
CA ALA A 328 12.58 -24.70 6.38
C ALA A 328 12.22 -26.16 6.73
N ALA A 329 11.66 -26.87 5.75
CA ALA A 329 11.32 -28.29 5.86
C ALA A 329 12.58 -29.17 5.88
#